data_AF-A0A5C6F8S3-F1
#
_entry.id   AF-A0A5C6F8S3-F1
#
_cell.length_a   1.000
_cell.length_b   1.000
_cell.length_c   1.000
_cell.angle_alpha   90.00
_cell.angle_beta   90.00
_cell.angle_gamma   90.00
#
_symmetry.space_group_name_H-M   'P 1'
#
loop_
_entity.id
_entity.type
_entity.pdbx_description
1 polymer ?
#
loop_
_entity_poly.entity_id
_entity_poly.type
_entity_poly.pdbx_seq_one_letter_code
_entity_poly.pdbx_strand_id
1 'polypeptide(L)'
;MFSSFRRTAKLAHPSNRARINQRPRGLRALRFVFTVAISAWLVAGPMLSPRLIACPFCNAVSQTIRQEMAAMDAVVIATASQSDLTRDKDTGEVSMKVDIVLKGNDHVTAGSEVRAIYYGDVSIGRRFMLSGVDPPNLQWSCLPVNERAEKYVKTVAKMAEEEPIKRLRYYYDFLQDDESMLARDAYDEFAITPYSVVKELAPEMDHDQLVKWISDTETSTDRKRLFLTMLGACGNEKDLPMLEEMLRSTQKSTRGGLDALIACYLTLGGEKGLPLVDELFLNNKSAPYADTYAAIMAVRFHGTEGDVIQRSALVESLHHVLERTDLADLVIPDLARWSDWSQVERLKNLFINADPDNNWVRVPVVNYLRACPLPAAKEALEKLEEVDPESVKRANTFFSIPVPARDTTGDGTSVERPSRQKFAMDQSVAPLAIGSGPIAAVVPVAAAIRPVTAAVVPLNPWRLASVLLMAISTVVIAQLLLLSGGADSVRKDSV
;
A
#
# COMPACT_ATOMS: atom_id res chain seq x y z
N MET A 1 -91.63 -13.25 32.66
CA MET A 1 -92.41 -14.04 33.63
C MET A 1 -91.53 -14.18 34.87
N PHE A 2 -91.95 -13.58 35.99
CA PHE A 2 -91.48 -13.65 37.41
C PHE A 2 -89.98 -13.93 37.70
N SER A 3 -89.25 -13.01 38.36
CA SER A 3 -89.10 -12.90 39.84
C SER A 3 -88.46 -14.16 40.46
N SER A 4 -87.61 -14.17 41.48
CA SER A 4 -86.89 -13.18 42.28
C SER A 4 -85.97 -13.99 43.22
N PHE A 5 -85.14 -13.29 43.99
CA PHE A 5 -84.73 -13.64 45.36
C PHE A 5 -83.49 -14.54 45.65
N ARG A 6 -82.52 -13.82 46.26
CA ARG A 6 -81.91 -14.04 47.61
C ARG A 6 -80.80 -15.09 47.75
N ARG A 7 -79.59 -14.64 48.11
CA ARG A 7 -78.96 -14.60 49.48
C ARG A 7 -78.40 -16.00 49.87
N THR A 8 -77.27 -16.20 50.54
CA THR A 8 -76.39 -15.36 51.38
C THR A 8 -75.12 -16.17 51.66
N ALA A 9 -74.03 -15.47 52.00
CA ALA A 9 -72.75 -15.96 52.48
C ALA A 9 -72.80 -16.86 53.73
N LYS A 10 -71.75 -17.69 53.94
CA LYS A 10 -70.92 -17.68 55.17
C LYS A 10 -69.76 -18.70 55.21
N LEU A 11 -68.72 -18.31 55.97
CA LEU A 11 -67.65 -19.09 56.64
C LEU A 11 -66.43 -19.47 55.79
N ALA A 12 -65.17 -19.46 56.26
CA ALA A 12 -64.44 -18.85 57.39
C ALA A 12 -62.94 -19.20 57.14
N HIS A 13 -62.02 -18.27 57.41
CA HIS A 13 -60.56 -18.49 57.58
C HIS A 13 -60.27 -19.15 58.95
N PRO A 14 -59.06 -19.69 59.31
CA PRO A 14 -57.73 -19.05 59.10
C PRO A 14 -56.42 -19.92 59.08
N SER A 15 -55.31 -19.24 58.74
CA SER A 15 -53.89 -19.45 59.16
C SER A 15 -53.10 -20.62 58.52
N ASN A 16 -51.79 -20.59 58.23
CA ASN A 16 -50.69 -19.72 58.69
C ASN A 16 -49.41 -19.90 57.81
N ARG A 17 -48.59 -18.83 57.73
CA ARG A 17 -47.09 -18.78 57.57
C ARG A 17 -46.34 -19.08 56.24
N ALA A 18 -45.83 -17.98 55.68
CA ALA A 18 -44.39 -17.63 55.46
C ALA A 18 -43.54 -18.21 54.29
N ARG A 19 -43.07 -17.32 53.38
CA ARG A 19 -41.66 -17.10 52.93
C ARG A 19 -41.63 -16.15 51.71
N ILE A 20 -41.11 -14.92 51.84
CA ILE A 20 -39.73 -14.46 51.52
C ILE A 20 -39.36 -14.50 50.02
N ASN A 21 -39.48 -13.33 49.39
CA ASN A 21 -38.61 -12.65 48.41
C ASN A 21 -37.49 -13.47 47.72
N GLN A 22 -37.63 -13.73 46.41
CA GLN A 22 -36.51 -13.99 45.48
C GLN A 22 -36.79 -13.35 44.11
N ARG A 23 -35.96 -12.37 43.71
CA ARG A 23 -35.85 -11.87 42.33
C ARG A 23 -34.78 -12.69 41.57
N PRO A 24 -34.98 -13.06 40.29
CA PRO A 24 -34.06 -13.96 39.60
C PRO A 24 -32.78 -13.25 39.16
N ARG A 25 -31.64 -13.86 39.51
CA ARG A 25 -30.25 -13.45 39.21
C ARG A 25 -29.79 -13.72 37.76
N GLY A 26 -30.71 -13.99 36.83
CA GLY A 26 -30.38 -14.46 35.48
C GLY A 26 -29.97 -13.38 34.46
N LEU A 27 -30.28 -12.11 34.68
CA LEU A 27 -30.14 -11.08 33.63
C LEU A 27 -28.80 -10.33 33.60
N ARG A 28 -27.92 -10.52 34.60
CA ARG A 28 -26.63 -9.82 34.67
C ARG A 28 -25.46 -10.60 34.07
N ALA A 29 -25.51 -11.94 34.09
CA ALA A 29 -24.45 -12.79 33.52
C ALA A 29 -24.46 -12.80 31.98
N LEU A 30 -25.65 -12.72 31.37
CA LEU A 30 -25.81 -12.73 29.90
C LEU A 30 -25.28 -11.45 29.24
N ARG A 31 -25.31 -10.32 29.95
CA ARG A 31 -24.76 -9.04 29.47
C ARG A 31 -23.23 -8.98 29.53
N PHE A 32 -22.59 -9.72 30.43
CA PHE A 32 -21.13 -9.71 30.56
C PHE A 32 -20.45 -10.54 29.47
N VAL A 33 -21.05 -11.68 29.09
CA VAL A 33 -20.53 -12.55 28.01
C VAL A 33 -20.64 -11.89 26.63
N PHE A 34 -21.71 -11.14 26.37
CA PHE A 34 -21.88 -10.38 25.11
C PHE A 34 -20.88 -9.21 24.97
N THR A 35 -20.48 -8.58 26.09
CA THR A 35 -19.57 -7.43 26.06
C THR A 35 -18.10 -7.84 25.82
N VAL A 36 -17.71 -9.04 26.25
CA VAL A 36 -16.37 -9.61 26.00
C VAL A 36 -16.23 -10.15 24.56
N ALA A 37 -17.31 -10.66 23.96
CA ALA A 37 -17.29 -11.12 22.57
C ALA A 37 -17.19 -9.97 21.55
N ILE A 38 -17.82 -8.82 21.83
CA ILE A 38 -17.75 -7.62 20.95
C ILE A 38 -16.38 -6.95 21.03
N SER A 39 -15.72 -6.97 22.19
CA SER A 39 -14.37 -6.43 22.36
C SER A 39 -13.29 -7.32 21.73
N ALA A 40 -13.49 -8.65 21.67
CA ALA A 40 -12.61 -9.55 20.93
C ALA A 40 -12.72 -9.37 19.40
N TRP A 41 -13.88 -8.96 18.88
CA TRP A 41 -14.09 -8.70 17.45
C TRP A 41 -13.54 -7.33 17.01
N LEU A 42 -13.51 -6.34 17.91
CA LEU A 42 -12.97 -5.01 17.63
C LEU A 42 -11.43 -4.95 17.58
N VAL A 43 -10.72 -5.92 18.15
CA VAL A 43 -9.24 -5.94 18.17
C VAL A 43 -8.64 -6.89 17.13
N ALA A 44 -9.38 -7.89 16.67
CA ALA A 44 -8.89 -8.88 15.69
C ALA A 44 -9.29 -8.61 14.22
N GLY A 45 -10.08 -7.56 13.97
CA GLY A 45 -10.72 -7.29 12.67
C GLY A 45 -9.88 -6.69 11.52
N PRO A 46 -8.73 -6.00 11.70
CA PRO A 46 -8.09 -5.31 10.57
C PRO A 46 -6.83 -6.02 10.04
N MET A 47 -6.80 -7.35 9.95
CA MET A 47 -5.58 -8.07 9.49
C MET A 47 -5.72 -8.94 8.24
N LEU A 48 -6.87 -8.92 7.56
CA LEU A 48 -7.04 -9.63 6.29
C LEU A 48 -7.61 -8.72 5.20
N SER A 49 -6.92 -7.61 4.94
CA SER A 49 -6.94 -7.04 3.60
C SER A 49 -6.07 -7.95 2.72
N PRO A 50 -6.56 -8.53 1.61
CA PRO A 50 -5.65 -8.96 0.57
C PRO A 50 -4.86 -7.71 0.19
N ARG A 51 -3.54 -7.73 0.40
CA ARG A 51 -2.66 -6.76 -0.22
C ARG A 51 -2.92 -6.93 -1.71
N LEU A 52 -3.59 -5.96 -2.33
CA LEU A 52 -3.54 -5.84 -3.77
C LEU A 52 -2.09 -5.49 -4.06
N ILE A 53 -1.31 -6.52 -4.39
CA ILE A 53 0.10 -6.42 -4.69
C ILE A 53 0.15 -5.71 -6.05
N ALA A 54 0.31 -4.38 -6.02
CA ALA A 54 0.58 -3.59 -7.22
C ALA A 54 1.88 -4.08 -7.90
N CYS A 55 2.14 -3.67 -9.14
CA CYS A 55 3.36 -4.02 -9.84
C CYS A 55 4.59 -3.60 -9.01
N PRO A 56 5.46 -4.54 -8.62
CA PRO A 56 6.53 -4.30 -7.65
C PRO A 56 7.65 -3.39 -8.19
N PHE A 57 7.62 -3.03 -9.47
CA PHE A 57 8.63 -2.21 -10.15
C PHE A 57 8.17 -0.78 -10.46
N CYS A 58 6.90 -0.44 -10.27
CA CYS A 58 6.37 0.85 -10.68
C CYS A 58 6.57 1.92 -9.60
N ASN A 59 7.51 2.84 -9.81
CA ASN A 59 7.94 3.83 -8.79
C ASN A 59 7.17 5.17 -8.79
N ALA A 60 6.32 5.43 -9.78
CA ALA A 60 5.53 6.66 -9.86
C ALA A 60 4.15 6.33 -10.42
N VAL A 61 3.26 5.83 -9.57
CA VAL A 61 1.89 5.48 -9.95
C VAL A 61 0.95 6.57 -9.45
N SER A 62 0.32 7.26 -10.39
CA SER A 62 -0.78 8.17 -10.06
C SER A 62 -2.08 7.38 -9.94
N GLN A 63 -3.14 8.03 -9.45
CA GLN A 63 -4.47 7.45 -9.64
C GLN A 63 -4.76 7.37 -11.14
N THR A 64 -5.27 6.22 -11.58
CA THR A 64 -5.83 6.09 -12.93
C THR A 64 -7.07 6.97 -13.06
N ILE A 65 -7.41 7.39 -14.28
CA ILE A 65 -8.64 8.12 -14.60
C ILE A 65 -9.86 7.36 -14.05
N ARG A 66 -9.86 6.03 -14.13
CA ARG A 66 -10.90 5.18 -13.55
C ARG A 66 -11.00 5.33 -12.03
N GLN A 67 -9.87 5.36 -11.32
CA GLN A 67 -9.84 5.58 -9.86
C GLN A 67 -10.24 7.00 -9.49
N GLU A 68 -9.79 8.00 -10.25
CA GLU A 68 -10.22 9.40 -10.08
C GLU A 68 -11.73 9.51 -10.24
N MET A 69 -12.30 8.98 -11.33
CA MET A 69 -13.75 8.95 -11.56
C MET A 69 -14.50 8.25 -10.42
N ALA A 70 -13.94 7.16 -9.89
CA ALA A 70 -14.54 6.44 -8.76
C ALA A 70 -14.60 7.30 -7.49
N ALA A 71 -13.65 8.22 -7.30
CA ALA A 71 -13.61 9.12 -6.15
C ALA A 71 -14.50 10.37 -6.28
N MET A 72 -14.94 10.75 -7.50
CA MET A 72 -15.75 11.96 -7.72
C MET A 72 -17.25 11.74 -7.47
N ASP A 73 -17.99 12.80 -7.12
CA ASP A 73 -19.45 12.73 -6.99
C ASP A 73 -20.15 12.75 -8.37
N ALA A 74 -19.61 13.50 -9.32
CA ALA A 74 -20.08 13.54 -10.70
C ALA A 74 -18.92 13.61 -11.70
N VAL A 75 -19.09 12.98 -12.86
CA VAL A 75 -18.13 13.08 -13.97
C VAL A 75 -18.90 13.23 -15.27
N VAL A 76 -18.55 14.23 -16.07
CA VAL A 76 -19.28 14.56 -17.30
C VAL A 76 -18.34 14.92 -18.45
N ILE A 77 -18.85 14.81 -19.68
CA ILE A 77 -18.27 15.47 -20.85
C ILE A 77 -19.10 16.71 -21.14
N ALA A 78 -18.44 17.86 -21.27
CA ALA A 78 -19.07 19.14 -21.50
C ALA A 78 -18.40 19.90 -22.65
N THR A 79 -19.18 20.78 -23.29
CA THR A 79 -18.71 21.66 -24.37
C THR A 79 -18.75 23.11 -23.89
N ALA A 80 -17.66 23.85 -24.10
CA ALA A 80 -17.60 25.27 -23.81
C ALA A 80 -18.61 26.05 -24.65
N SER A 81 -19.46 26.82 -23.96
CA SER A 81 -20.43 27.74 -24.57
C SER A 81 -19.84 29.15 -24.80
N GLN A 82 -18.66 29.41 -24.24
CA GLN A 82 -17.94 30.68 -24.33
C GLN A 82 -16.59 30.53 -25.04
N SER A 83 -16.00 31.65 -25.42
CA SER A 83 -14.62 31.76 -25.90
C SER A 83 -13.81 32.67 -25.00
N ASP A 84 -12.49 32.72 -25.18
CA ASP A 84 -11.59 33.67 -24.52
C ASP A 84 -11.95 35.14 -24.75
N LEU A 85 -12.72 35.45 -25.80
CA LEU A 85 -13.18 36.82 -26.08
C LEU A 85 -14.40 37.20 -25.25
N THR A 86 -15.15 36.21 -24.76
CA THR A 86 -16.44 36.40 -24.09
C THR A 86 -16.43 36.01 -22.62
N ARG A 87 -15.43 35.23 -22.17
CA ARG A 87 -15.27 34.83 -20.76
C ARG A 87 -14.62 35.95 -19.96
N ASP A 88 -14.89 35.96 -18.66
CA ASP A 88 -14.14 36.76 -17.70
C ASP A 88 -12.78 36.09 -17.43
N LYS A 89 -11.70 36.74 -17.87
CA LYS A 89 -10.34 36.21 -17.71
C LYS A 89 -9.80 36.38 -16.29
N ASP A 90 -10.37 37.28 -15.49
CA ASP A 90 -9.91 37.55 -14.13
C ASP A 90 -10.39 36.44 -13.17
N THR A 91 -11.58 35.87 -13.42
CA THR A 91 -12.11 34.74 -12.66
C THR A 91 -11.64 33.39 -13.19
N GLY A 92 -11.43 33.28 -14.51
CA GLY A 92 -11.14 32.01 -15.18
C GLY A 92 -12.35 31.08 -15.27
N GLU A 93 -13.55 31.54 -14.91
CA GLU A 93 -14.78 30.77 -15.06
C GLU A 93 -15.12 30.59 -16.54
N VAL A 94 -15.48 29.37 -16.91
CA VAL A 94 -15.93 29.01 -18.25
C VAL A 94 -17.30 28.35 -18.13
N SER A 95 -18.31 28.95 -18.77
CA SER A 95 -19.60 28.29 -18.93
C SER A 95 -19.50 27.16 -19.94
N MET A 96 -20.04 26.00 -19.55
CA MET A 96 -20.03 24.79 -20.37
C MET A 96 -21.40 24.11 -20.30
N LYS A 97 -21.82 23.55 -21.43
CA LYS A 97 -23.02 22.71 -21.51
C LYS A 97 -22.62 21.25 -21.33
N VAL A 98 -23.26 20.56 -20.40
CA VAL A 98 -23.08 19.12 -20.19
C VAL A 98 -23.69 18.36 -21.36
N ASP A 99 -22.90 17.56 -22.06
CA ASP A 99 -23.36 16.73 -23.18
C ASP A 99 -23.63 15.29 -22.74
N ILE A 100 -22.75 14.74 -21.90
CA ILE A 100 -22.78 13.34 -21.48
C ILE A 100 -22.49 13.26 -19.98
N VAL A 101 -23.31 12.54 -19.23
CA VAL A 101 -23.03 12.19 -17.83
C VAL A 101 -22.40 10.80 -17.79
N LEU A 102 -21.17 10.70 -17.27
CA LEU A 102 -20.45 9.44 -17.09
C LEU A 102 -20.69 8.87 -15.68
N LYS A 103 -20.84 9.74 -14.68
CA LYS A 103 -21.18 9.41 -13.28
C LYS A 103 -21.95 10.56 -12.63
N GLY A 104 -22.81 10.26 -11.65
CA GLY A 104 -23.48 11.26 -10.83
C GLY A 104 -24.81 11.77 -11.39
N ASN A 105 -25.60 10.88 -12.02
CA ASN A 105 -26.93 11.22 -12.57
C ASN A 105 -27.89 11.81 -11.53
N ASP A 106 -27.64 11.57 -10.23
CA ASP A 106 -28.42 12.13 -9.12
C ASP A 106 -28.06 13.60 -8.82
N HIS A 107 -26.98 14.12 -9.40
CA HIS A 107 -26.45 15.47 -9.14
C HIS A 107 -26.43 16.37 -10.38
N VAL A 108 -26.32 15.80 -11.58
CA VAL A 108 -26.23 16.55 -12.84
C VAL A 108 -26.92 15.79 -13.97
N THR A 109 -27.52 16.53 -14.91
CA THR A 109 -28.18 15.96 -16.09
C THR A 109 -27.62 16.53 -17.38
N ALA A 110 -27.70 15.74 -18.46
CA ALA A 110 -27.32 16.20 -19.80
C ALA A 110 -28.17 17.42 -20.20
N GLY A 111 -27.53 18.43 -20.78
CA GLY A 111 -28.12 19.71 -21.15
C GLY A 111 -28.00 20.80 -20.09
N SER A 112 -27.59 20.46 -18.86
CA SER A 112 -27.33 21.44 -17.80
C SER A 112 -26.16 22.35 -18.17
N GLU A 113 -26.25 23.62 -17.77
CA GLU A 113 -25.12 24.55 -17.83
C GLU A 113 -24.35 24.49 -16.50
N VAL A 114 -23.04 24.33 -16.58
CA VAL A 114 -22.13 24.30 -15.44
C VAL A 114 -21.02 25.32 -15.65
N ARG A 115 -20.40 25.76 -14.56
CA ARG A 115 -19.24 26.65 -14.60
C ARG A 115 -18.05 25.95 -13.95
N ALA A 116 -16.92 25.93 -14.66
CA ALA A 116 -15.67 25.38 -14.18
C ALA A 116 -14.55 26.41 -14.37
N ILE A 117 -13.56 26.40 -13.47
CA ILE A 117 -12.40 27.29 -13.57
C ILE A 117 -11.37 26.65 -14.51
N TYR A 118 -10.99 27.36 -15.57
CA TYR A 118 -9.96 26.93 -16.53
C TYR A 118 -9.16 28.13 -17.05
N TYR A 119 -7.84 28.08 -16.86
CA TYR A 119 -6.93 29.17 -17.28
C TYR A 119 -6.27 28.95 -18.65
N GLY A 120 -6.53 27.82 -19.31
CA GLY A 120 -6.04 27.58 -20.68
C GLY A 120 -6.92 28.23 -21.75
N ASP A 121 -6.55 28.04 -23.01
CA ASP A 121 -7.28 28.60 -24.16
C ASP A 121 -8.69 28.01 -24.28
N VAL A 122 -9.69 28.83 -24.57
CA VAL A 122 -11.07 28.38 -24.75
C VAL A 122 -11.66 28.94 -26.02
N SER A 123 -12.19 28.02 -26.83
CA SER A 123 -13.03 28.32 -27.98
C SER A 123 -14.41 27.69 -27.79
N ILE A 124 -15.43 28.33 -28.35
CA ILE A 124 -16.77 27.75 -28.42
C ILE A 124 -16.67 26.41 -29.14
N GLY A 125 -17.28 25.38 -28.55
CA GLY A 125 -17.21 24.02 -29.10
C GLY A 125 -16.05 23.17 -28.56
N ARG A 126 -15.09 23.75 -27.82
CA ARG A 126 -14.02 22.97 -27.18
C ARG A 126 -14.62 22.04 -26.12
N ARG A 127 -14.12 20.80 -26.07
CA ARG A 127 -14.65 19.73 -25.21
C ARG A 127 -13.76 19.47 -24.01
N PHE A 128 -14.40 19.12 -22.90
CA PHE A 128 -13.76 18.91 -21.60
C PHE A 128 -14.38 17.68 -20.91
N MET A 129 -13.54 16.93 -20.21
CA MET A 129 -13.97 16.09 -19.10
C MET A 129 -14.01 16.95 -17.84
N LEU A 130 -15.16 16.97 -17.16
CA LEU A 130 -15.31 17.66 -15.87
C LEU A 130 -15.52 16.64 -14.76
N SER A 131 -14.86 16.86 -13.64
CA SER A 131 -14.92 16.04 -12.43
C SER A 131 -15.38 16.90 -11.26
N GLY A 132 -16.53 16.54 -10.68
CA GLY A 132 -17.24 17.33 -9.68
C GLY A 132 -17.25 16.67 -8.31
N VAL A 133 -17.08 17.46 -7.26
CA VAL A 133 -17.17 17.05 -5.85
C VAL A 133 -18.04 18.02 -5.04
N ASP A 134 -18.55 17.58 -3.88
CA ASP A 134 -19.31 18.39 -2.90
C ASP A 134 -20.75 18.76 -3.35
N PRO A 135 -21.65 17.77 -3.52
CA PRO A 135 -23.05 18.03 -3.81
C PRO A 135 -23.75 18.76 -2.64
N PRO A 136 -24.75 19.62 -2.92
CA PRO A 136 -25.38 19.85 -4.21
C PRO A 136 -24.65 20.88 -5.09
N ASN A 137 -23.70 21.64 -4.54
CA ASN A 137 -22.99 22.72 -5.24
C ASN A 137 -21.64 22.24 -5.77
N LEU A 138 -21.70 21.35 -6.76
CA LEU A 138 -20.52 20.68 -7.29
C LEU A 138 -19.41 21.67 -7.69
N GLN A 139 -18.22 21.44 -7.14
CA GLN A 139 -16.97 22.11 -7.51
C GLN A 139 -16.29 21.31 -8.61
N TRP A 140 -16.05 21.93 -9.76
CA TRP A 140 -15.59 21.25 -10.97
C TRP A 140 -14.11 21.49 -11.23
N SER A 141 -13.35 20.40 -11.38
CA SER A 141 -12.10 20.42 -12.14
C SER A 141 -12.39 20.13 -13.61
N CYS A 142 -11.50 20.60 -14.49
CA CYS A 142 -11.67 20.46 -15.93
C CYS A 142 -10.39 19.99 -16.62
N LEU A 143 -10.56 19.08 -17.56
CA LEU A 143 -9.49 18.51 -18.37
C LEU A 143 -9.91 18.61 -19.84
N PRO A 144 -9.20 19.37 -20.70
CA PRO A 144 -9.52 19.42 -22.12
C PRO A 144 -9.37 18.04 -22.75
N VAL A 145 -10.31 17.66 -23.61
CA VAL A 145 -10.27 16.38 -24.34
C VAL A 145 -10.48 16.63 -25.84
N ASN A 146 -9.68 15.95 -26.66
CA ASN A 146 -9.95 15.80 -28.09
C ASN A 146 -10.87 14.58 -28.32
N GLU A 147 -11.22 14.32 -29.59
CA GLU A 147 -12.11 13.21 -29.94
C GLU A 147 -11.56 11.84 -29.50
N ARG A 148 -10.24 11.63 -29.62
CA ARG A 148 -9.58 10.39 -29.19
C ARG A 148 -9.66 10.21 -27.68
N ALA A 149 -9.31 11.25 -26.93
CA ALA A 149 -9.36 11.30 -25.47
C ALA A 149 -10.78 11.11 -24.94
N GLU A 150 -11.78 11.74 -25.54
CA GLU A 150 -13.17 11.56 -25.13
C GLU A 150 -13.64 10.11 -25.35
N LYS A 151 -13.37 9.53 -26.52
CA LYS A 151 -13.73 8.14 -26.81
C LYS A 151 -13.11 7.19 -25.77
N TYR A 152 -11.86 7.46 -25.43
CA TYR A 152 -11.14 6.71 -24.41
C TYR A 152 -11.79 6.84 -23.02
N VAL A 153 -11.99 8.07 -22.54
CA VAL A 153 -12.59 8.39 -21.23
C VAL A 153 -14.00 7.78 -21.09
N LYS A 154 -14.81 7.83 -22.14
CA LYS A 154 -16.14 7.19 -22.17
C LYS A 154 -16.10 5.68 -22.01
N THR A 155 -15.02 5.05 -22.44
CA THR A 155 -14.81 3.61 -22.32
C THR A 155 -14.26 3.28 -20.93
N VAL A 156 -13.25 4.03 -20.46
CA VAL A 156 -12.69 3.92 -19.10
C VAL A 156 -13.74 4.08 -18.00
N ALA A 157 -14.71 4.99 -18.18
CA ALA A 157 -15.82 5.17 -17.24
C ALA A 157 -16.64 3.88 -16.98
N LYS A 158 -16.60 2.92 -17.90
CA LYS A 158 -17.30 1.62 -17.79
C LYS A 158 -16.41 0.50 -17.28
N MET A 159 -15.10 0.74 -17.18
CA MET A 159 -14.11 -0.29 -16.83
C MET A 159 -14.04 -0.56 -15.32
N ALA A 160 -14.65 0.28 -14.47
CA ALA A 160 -14.60 0.10 -13.02
C ALA A 160 -15.10 -1.27 -12.53
N GLU A 161 -16.09 -1.83 -13.24
CA GLU A 161 -16.73 -3.10 -12.90
C GLU A 161 -16.14 -4.30 -13.68
N GLU A 162 -15.25 -4.05 -14.63
CA GLU A 162 -14.66 -5.12 -15.45
C GLU A 162 -13.52 -5.84 -14.72
N GLU A 163 -13.33 -7.11 -15.06
CA GLU A 163 -12.23 -7.93 -14.56
C GLU A 163 -10.86 -7.31 -14.90
N PRO A 164 -9.86 -7.39 -13.99
CA PRO A 164 -8.54 -6.80 -14.22
C PRO A 164 -7.90 -7.13 -15.56
N ILE A 165 -8.01 -8.39 -16.02
CA ILE A 165 -7.45 -8.80 -17.32
C ILE A 165 -8.13 -8.12 -18.50
N LYS A 166 -9.45 -7.92 -18.46
CA LYS A 166 -10.18 -7.21 -19.51
C LYS A 166 -9.79 -5.74 -19.56
N ARG A 167 -9.56 -5.12 -18.39
CA ARG A 167 -9.00 -3.78 -18.33
C ARG A 167 -7.64 -3.75 -19.02
N LEU A 168 -6.70 -4.59 -18.62
CA LEU A 168 -5.36 -4.59 -19.23
C LEU A 168 -5.38 -4.76 -20.74
N ARG A 169 -6.23 -5.65 -21.29
CA ARG A 169 -6.41 -5.79 -22.75
C ARG A 169 -6.77 -4.47 -23.42
N TYR A 170 -7.68 -3.71 -22.82
CA TYR A 170 -8.05 -2.40 -23.34
C TYR A 170 -6.91 -1.39 -23.23
N TYR A 171 -6.24 -1.30 -22.07
CA TYR A 171 -5.15 -0.34 -21.84
C TYR A 171 -3.88 -0.65 -22.64
N TYR A 172 -3.67 -1.90 -23.04
CA TYR A 172 -2.50 -2.35 -23.78
C TYR A 172 -2.28 -1.55 -25.07
N ASP A 173 -3.37 -1.25 -25.80
CA ASP A 173 -3.35 -0.49 -27.06
C ASP A 173 -2.89 0.97 -26.90
N PHE A 174 -2.86 1.48 -25.66
CA PHE A 174 -2.57 2.88 -25.36
C PHE A 174 -1.20 3.08 -24.69
N LEU A 175 -0.43 2.01 -24.44
CA LEU A 175 0.82 2.10 -23.70
C LEU A 175 1.83 3.10 -24.28
N GLN A 176 1.83 3.33 -25.59
CA GLN A 176 2.64 4.39 -26.23
C GLN A 176 1.79 5.31 -27.11
N ASP A 177 0.57 5.64 -26.67
CA ASP A 177 -0.26 6.59 -27.38
C ASP A 177 0.41 7.97 -27.51
N ASP A 178 0.25 8.62 -28.66
CA ASP A 178 0.70 10.00 -28.88
C ASP A 178 -0.01 10.99 -27.95
N GLU A 179 -1.26 10.66 -27.54
CA GLU A 179 -1.95 11.41 -26.50
C GLU A 179 -1.37 11.03 -25.13
N SER A 180 -0.55 11.93 -24.59
CA SER A 180 0.16 11.74 -23.31
C SER A 180 -0.76 11.31 -22.16
N MET A 181 -2.00 11.82 -22.12
CA MET A 181 -3.00 11.46 -21.11
C MET A 181 -3.34 9.96 -21.17
N LEU A 182 -3.57 9.42 -22.37
CA LEU A 182 -3.93 8.01 -22.61
C LEU A 182 -2.76 7.11 -22.24
N ALA A 183 -1.56 7.45 -22.72
CA ALA A 183 -0.38 6.66 -22.46
C ALA A 183 0.03 6.66 -20.98
N ARG A 184 -0.25 7.76 -20.26
CA ARG A 184 -0.02 7.83 -18.82
C ARG A 184 -1.02 6.99 -18.04
N ASP A 185 -2.32 7.13 -18.35
CA ASP A 185 -3.37 6.38 -17.68
C ASP A 185 -3.23 4.86 -17.91
N ALA A 186 -2.87 4.45 -19.13
CA ALA A 186 -2.56 3.06 -19.44
C ALA A 186 -1.38 2.53 -18.63
N TYR A 187 -0.29 3.30 -18.56
CA TYR A 187 0.84 2.94 -17.70
C TYR A 187 0.41 2.79 -16.24
N ASP A 188 -0.36 3.74 -15.70
CA ASP A 188 -0.79 3.71 -14.30
C ASP A 188 -1.73 2.52 -14.01
N GLU A 189 -2.60 2.10 -14.94
CA GLU A 189 -3.42 0.90 -14.75
C GLU A 189 -2.58 -0.39 -14.77
N PHE A 190 -1.60 -0.51 -15.67
CA PHE A 190 -0.65 -1.62 -15.63
C PHE A 190 0.15 -1.64 -14.31
N ALA A 191 0.55 -0.46 -13.84
CA ALA A 191 1.36 -0.31 -12.65
C ALA A 191 0.63 -0.71 -11.35
N ILE A 192 -0.68 -0.48 -11.23
CA ILE A 192 -1.46 -0.94 -10.07
C ILE A 192 -1.91 -2.40 -10.17
N THR A 193 -1.80 -3.01 -11.36
CA THR A 193 -2.36 -4.33 -11.61
C THR A 193 -1.45 -5.44 -11.03
N PRO A 194 -2.01 -6.45 -10.34
CA PRO A 194 -1.23 -7.56 -9.84
C PRO A 194 -0.46 -8.31 -10.92
N TYR A 195 0.78 -8.70 -10.60
CA TYR A 195 1.67 -9.36 -11.56
C TYR A 195 1.07 -10.66 -12.14
N SER A 196 0.25 -11.39 -11.37
CA SER A 196 -0.48 -12.57 -11.86
C SER A 196 -1.39 -12.27 -13.05
N VAL A 197 -2.03 -11.10 -13.08
CA VAL A 197 -2.90 -10.67 -14.19
C VAL A 197 -2.05 -10.22 -15.39
N VAL A 198 -0.89 -9.60 -15.14
CA VAL A 198 0.07 -9.28 -16.22
C VAL A 198 0.58 -10.57 -16.88
N LYS A 199 0.87 -11.61 -16.10
CA LYS A 199 1.21 -12.96 -16.61
C LYS A 199 0.08 -13.57 -17.43
N GLU A 200 -1.18 -13.39 -17.02
CA GLU A 200 -2.33 -13.88 -17.79
C GLU A 200 -2.42 -13.23 -19.18
N LEU A 201 -2.01 -11.97 -19.32
CA LEU A 201 -1.98 -11.25 -20.61
C LEU A 201 -0.84 -11.69 -21.53
N ALA A 202 0.17 -12.41 -21.03
CA ALA A 202 1.39 -12.73 -21.78
C ALA A 202 1.16 -13.33 -23.18
N PRO A 203 0.20 -14.25 -23.42
CA PRO A 203 -0.04 -14.81 -24.76
C PRO A 203 -0.51 -13.80 -25.81
N GLU A 204 -1.00 -12.64 -25.38
CA GLU A 204 -1.54 -11.58 -26.24
C GLU A 204 -0.52 -10.45 -26.48
N MET A 205 0.63 -10.48 -25.81
CA MET A 205 1.64 -9.42 -25.93
C MET A 205 2.48 -9.57 -27.21
N ASP A 206 2.68 -8.46 -27.90
CA ASP A 206 3.64 -8.35 -29.00
C ASP A 206 5.08 -8.26 -28.44
N HIS A 207 5.75 -9.42 -28.48
CA HIS A 207 7.13 -9.60 -28.05
C HIS A 207 8.10 -8.63 -28.77
N ASP A 208 8.04 -8.58 -30.10
CA ASP A 208 9.03 -7.84 -30.90
C ASP A 208 8.87 -6.32 -30.69
N GLN A 209 7.64 -5.88 -30.48
CA GLN A 209 7.35 -4.50 -30.14
C GLN A 209 7.89 -4.12 -28.75
N LEU A 210 7.80 -5.02 -27.75
CA LEU A 210 8.40 -4.79 -26.43
C LEU A 210 9.92 -4.70 -26.52
N VAL A 211 10.58 -5.63 -27.23
CA VAL A 211 12.04 -5.61 -27.46
C VAL A 211 12.48 -4.29 -28.10
N LYS A 212 11.73 -3.82 -29.11
CA LYS A 212 11.98 -2.52 -29.77
C LYS A 212 11.88 -1.36 -28.78
N TRP A 213 10.84 -1.32 -27.95
CA TRP A 213 10.65 -0.24 -26.97
C TRP A 213 11.68 -0.25 -25.84
N ILE A 214 12.12 -1.43 -25.39
CA ILE A 214 13.16 -1.56 -24.36
C ILE A 214 14.52 -1.04 -24.87
N SER A 215 14.82 -1.35 -26.13
CA SER A 215 16.08 -0.98 -26.79
C SER A 215 16.16 0.50 -27.17
N ASP A 216 15.03 1.19 -27.25
CA ASP A 216 14.96 2.62 -27.57
C ASP A 216 15.53 3.48 -26.42
N THR A 217 16.52 4.31 -26.70
CA THR A 217 17.17 5.19 -25.72
C THR A 217 16.29 6.34 -25.28
N GLU A 218 15.28 6.72 -26.07
CA GLU A 218 14.35 7.82 -25.76
C GLU A 218 13.17 7.37 -24.89
N THR A 219 12.95 6.06 -24.76
CA THR A 219 11.91 5.53 -23.87
C THR A 219 12.27 5.84 -22.41
N SER A 220 11.34 6.47 -21.69
CA SER A 220 11.55 6.87 -20.30
C SER A 220 11.79 5.66 -19.37
N THR A 221 12.55 5.87 -18.30
CA THR A 221 12.89 4.83 -17.31
C THR A 221 11.68 4.08 -16.78
N ASP A 222 10.59 4.78 -16.47
CA ASP A 222 9.37 4.16 -15.94
C ASP A 222 8.71 3.24 -16.96
N ARG A 223 8.63 3.69 -18.23
CA ARG A 223 8.11 2.87 -19.33
C ARG A 223 8.99 1.64 -19.56
N LYS A 224 10.32 1.80 -19.55
CA LYS A 224 11.24 0.66 -19.66
C LYS A 224 11.01 -0.38 -18.56
N ARG A 225 10.78 0.04 -17.31
CA ARG A 225 10.46 -0.90 -16.22
C ARG A 225 9.22 -1.73 -16.52
N LEU A 226 8.15 -1.08 -17.00
CA LEU A 226 6.93 -1.79 -17.38
C LEU A 226 7.19 -2.76 -18.54
N PHE A 227 7.85 -2.32 -19.60
CA PHE A 227 8.12 -3.17 -20.76
C PHE A 227 9.03 -4.36 -20.43
N LEU A 228 10.04 -4.18 -19.57
CA LEU A 228 10.88 -5.27 -19.06
C LEU A 228 10.07 -6.26 -18.21
N THR A 229 9.13 -5.76 -17.41
CA THR A 229 8.21 -6.62 -16.64
C THR A 229 7.33 -7.45 -17.56
N MET A 230 6.80 -6.84 -18.63
CA MET A 230 6.00 -7.51 -19.65
C MET A 230 6.82 -8.52 -20.47
N LEU A 231 8.04 -8.16 -20.85
CA LEU A 231 8.98 -9.08 -21.51
C LEU A 231 9.33 -10.25 -20.59
N GLY A 232 9.46 -10.04 -19.28
CA GLY A 232 9.60 -11.14 -18.33
C GLY A 232 8.42 -12.12 -18.34
N ALA A 233 7.21 -11.65 -18.68
CA ALA A 233 6.01 -12.47 -18.74
C ALA A 233 5.84 -13.23 -20.07
N CYS A 234 6.18 -12.62 -21.21
CA CYS A 234 5.97 -13.20 -22.55
C CYS A 234 7.26 -13.63 -23.29
N GLY A 235 8.43 -13.24 -22.79
CA GLY A 235 9.74 -13.50 -23.37
C GLY A 235 10.27 -14.91 -23.09
N ASN A 236 11.51 -15.17 -23.53
CA ASN A 236 12.15 -16.48 -23.38
C ASN A 236 13.69 -16.37 -23.35
N GLU A 237 14.39 -17.50 -23.26
CA GLU A 237 15.85 -17.53 -23.16
C GLU A 237 16.58 -16.85 -24.34
N LYS A 238 15.93 -16.66 -25.50
CA LYS A 238 16.54 -15.96 -26.65
C LYS A 238 16.78 -14.48 -26.39
N ASP A 239 16.12 -13.90 -25.39
CA ASP A 239 16.26 -12.48 -25.01
C ASP A 239 17.47 -12.24 -24.10
N LEU A 240 18.02 -13.31 -23.49
CA LEU A 240 19.12 -13.23 -22.54
C LEU A 240 20.37 -12.49 -23.07
N PRO A 241 20.83 -12.70 -24.32
CA PRO A 241 21.98 -11.98 -24.84
C PRO A 241 21.79 -10.45 -24.85
N MET A 242 20.60 -9.98 -25.23
CA MET A 242 20.27 -8.55 -25.21
C MET A 242 20.25 -8.02 -23.78
N LEU A 243 19.59 -8.74 -22.87
CA LEU A 243 19.47 -8.33 -21.47
C LEU A 243 20.85 -8.32 -20.77
N GLU A 244 21.71 -9.30 -21.02
CA GLU A 244 23.09 -9.33 -20.51
C GLU A 244 23.91 -8.14 -21.03
N GLU A 245 23.83 -7.83 -22.32
CA GLU A 245 24.50 -6.66 -22.89
C GLU A 245 24.05 -5.38 -22.20
N MET A 246 22.74 -5.23 -21.95
CA MET A 246 22.21 -4.10 -21.21
C MET A 246 22.71 -4.05 -19.76
N LEU A 247 22.76 -5.18 -19.05
CA LEU A 247 23.24 -5.27 -17.67
C LEU A 247 24.71 -4.87 -17.53
N ARG A 248 25.55 -5.23 -18.51
CA ARG A 248 26.99 -4.89 -18.54
C ARG A 248 27.27 -3.46 -18.98
N SER A 249 26.29 -2.75 -19.53
CA SER A 249 26.45 -1.35 -19.94
C SER A 249 26.73 -0.43 -18.75
N THR A 250 27.47 0.65 -18.97
CA THR A 250 27.63 1.75 -18.00
C THR A 250 26.73 2.95 -18.30
N GLN A 251 25.99 2.90 -19.41
CA GLN A 251 25.13 3.99 -19.86
C GLN A 251 23.79 3.95 -19.12
N LYS A 252 23.41 5.09 -18.51
CA LYS A 252 22.15 5.22 -17.77
C LYS A 252 20.91 5.04 -18.65
N SER A 253 20.95 5.47 -19.90
CA SER A 253 19.87 5.30 -20.88
C SER A 253 19.62 3.83 -21.24
N THR A 254 20.69 3.02 -21.26
CA THR A 254 20.61 1.57 -21.48
C THR A 254 20.10 0.84 -20.23
N ARG A 255 20.59 1.19 -19.04
CA ARG A 255 20.22 0.57 -17.76
C ARG A 255 19.03 1.23 -17.06
N GLY A 256 18.19 1.93 -17.81
CA GLY A 256 16.96 2.52 -17.29
C GLY A 256 16.05 1.43 -16.72
N GLY A 257 15.71 1.52 -15.43
CA GLY A 257 14.88 0.52 -14.77
C GLY A 257 15.62 -0.76 -14.41
N LEU A 258 16.87 -0.62 -13.94
CA LEU A 258 17.77 -1.73 -13.62
C LEU A 258 17.15 -2.85 -12.77
N ASP A 259 16.29 -2.51 -11.82
CA ASP A 259 15.55 -3.47 -10.99
C ASP A 259 14.66 -4.39 -11.84
N ALA A 260 13.86 -3.81 -12.74
CA ALA A 260 13.06 -4.57 -13.69
C ALA A 260 13.91 -5.31 -14.73
N LEU A 261 15.07 -4.75 -15.11
CA LEU A 261 16.00 -5.40 -16.05
C LEU A 261 16.60 -6.68 -15.44
N ILE A 262 17.12 -6.60 -14.21
CA ILE A 262 17.63 -7.76 -13.47
C ILE A 262 16.51 -8.76 -13.24
N ALA A 263 15.32 -8.29 -12.85
CA ALA A 263 14.18 -9.17 -12.63
C ALA A 263 13.78 -9.91 -13.91
N CYS A 264 13.67 -9.22 -15.05
CA CYS A 264 13.40 -9.81 -16.36
C CYS A 264 14.45 -10.86 -16.73
N TYR A 265 15.74 -10.51 -16.62
CA TYR A 265 16.84 -11.43 -16.89
C TYR A 265 16.76 -12.72 -16.04
N LEU A 266 16.49 -12.57 -14.74
CA LEU A 266 16.31 -13.70 -13.83
C LEU A 266 15.01 -14.49 -14.08
N THR A 267 13.93 -13.84 -14.53
CA THR A 267 12.70 -14.54 -14.94
C THR A 267 12.96 -15.47 -16.13
N LEU A 268 13.71 -15.00 -17.12
CA LEU A 268 13.98 -15.75 -18.34
C LEU A 268 15.13 -16.75 -18.19
N GLY A 269 16.14 -16.44 -17.38
CA GLY A 269 17.32 -17.30 -17.18
C GLY A 269 17.24 -18.24 -15.96
N GLY A 270 16.28 -18.00 -15.06
CA GLY A 270 16.14 -18.73 -13.81
C GLY A 270 17.39 -18.63 -12.93
N GLU A 271 17.64 -19.67 -12.14
CA GLU A 271 18.77 -19.74 -11.19
C GLU A 271 20.13 -19.56 -11.88
N LYS A 272 20.26 -19.99 -13.15
CA LYS A 272 21.51 -19.84 -13.93
C LYS A 272 21.88 -18.38 -14.19
N GLY A 273 20.95 -17.45 -14.04
CA GLY A 273 21.20 -16.03 -14.17
C GLY A 273 21.85 -15.39 -12.94
N LEU A 274 21.72 -16.00 -11.74
CA LEU A 274 22.22 -15.42 -10.49
C LEU A 274 23.72 -15.10 -10.49
N PRO A 275 24.63 -15.96 -11.02
CA PRO A 275 26.07 -15.67 -11.00
C PRO A 275 26.44 -14.33 -11.65
N LEU A 276 25.76 -13.95 -12.74
CA LEU A 276 25.99 -12.65 -13.39
C LEU A 276 25.53 -11.48 -12.51
N VAL A 277 24.35 -11.62 -11.88
CA VAL A 277 23.80 -10.59 -10.99
C VAL A 277 24.68 -10.42 -9.75
N ASP A 278 25.19 -11.53 -9.22
CA ASP A 278 26.14 -11.55 -8.11
C ASP A 278 27.46 -10.86 -8.49
N GLU A 279 28.04 -11.24 -9.63
CA GLU A 279 29.27 -10.65 -10.18
C GLU A 279 29.13 -9.13 -10.36
N LEU A 280 28.03 -8.66 -10.93
CA LEU A 280 27.88 -7.26 -11.29
C LEU A 280 27.45 -6.37 -10.12
N PHE A 281 26.57 -6.85 -9.23
CA PHE A 281 25.84 -5.99 -8.29
C PHE A 281 25.87 -6.40 -6.83
N LEU A 282 25.74 -7.69 -6.49
CA LEU A 282 25.56 -8.13 -5.10
C LEU A 282 26.89 -8.44 -4.40
N ASN A 283 27.81 -9.13 -5.08
CA ASN A 283 29.16 -9.40 -4.58
C ASN A 283 30.18 -8.31 -4.99
N ASN A 284 29.80 -7.43 -5.92
CA ASN A 284 30.62 -6.31 -6.34
C ASN A 284 30.61 -5.18 -5.29
N LYS A 285 31.65 -5.13 -4.45
CA LYS A 285 31.83 -4.08 -3.43
C LYS A 285 32.02 -2.67 -4.01
N SER A 286 32.34 -2.56 -5.29
CA SER A 286 32.49 -1.29 -6.00
C SER A 286 31.21 -0.88 -6.75
N ALA A 287 30.16 -1.70 -6.76
CA ALA A 287 28.90 -1.34 -7.39
C ALA A 287 28.25 -0.14 -6.64
N PRO A 288 27.71 0.85 -7.38
CA PRO A 288 27.00 1.97 -6.78
C PRO A 288 25.87 1.48 -5.85
N TYR A 289 25.63 2.20 -4.76
CA TYR A 289 24.56 1.87 -3.80
C TYR A 289 23.21 1.61 -4.50
N ALA A 290 22.82 2.49 -5.43
CA ALA A 290 21.57 2.39 -6.16
C ALA A 290 21.48 1.12 -7.04
N ASP A 291 22.61 0.63 -7.55
CA ASP A 291 22.66 -0.54 -8.41
C ASP A 291 22.49 -1.83 -7.60
N THR A 292 23.20 -1.92 -6.47
CA THR A 292 23.03 -3.04 -5.53
C THR A 292 21.64 -3.03 -4.91
N TYR A 293 21.10 -1.86 -4.60
CA TYR A 293 19.71 -1.72 -4.15
C TYR A 293 18.71 -2.27 -5.19
N ALA A 294 18.89 -1.91 -6.48
CA ALA A 294 18.06 -2.43 -7.55
C ALA A 294 18.14 -3.96 -7.68
N ALA A 295 19.34 -4.53 -7.52
CA ALA A 295 19.53 -5.99 -7.52
C ALA A 295 18.83 -6.66 -6.33
N ILE A 296 18.89 -6.08 -5.12
CA ILE A 296 18.15 -6.56 -3.95
C ILE A 296 16.64 -6.56 -4.22
N MET A 297 16.11 -5.49 -4.83
CA MET A 297 14.69 -5.41 -5.19
C MET A 297 14.27 -6.49 -6.19
N ALA A 298 15.11 -6.78 -7.19
CA ALA A 298 14.87 -7.85 -8.16
C ALA A 298 14.88 -9.25 -7.50
N VAL A 299 15.85 -9.52 -6.61
CA VAL A 299 15.91 -10.78 -5.85
C VAL A 299 14.68 -10.91 -4.93
N ARG A 300 14.27 -9.83 -4.26
CA ARG A 300 13.07 -9.79 -3.43
C ARG A 300 11.81 -10.11 -4.21
N PHE A 301 11.66 -9.53 -5.41
CA PHE A 301 10.57 -9.86 -6.32
C PHE A 301 10.53 -11.36 -6.61
N HIS A 302 11.66 -11.97 -6.95
CA HIS A 302 11.72 -13.41 -7.22
C HIS A 302 11.39 -14.28 -6.01
N GLY A 303 11.77 -13.83 -4.80
CA GLY A 303 11.42 -14.51 -3.56
C GLY A 303 9.94 -14.38 -3.15
N THR A 304 9.17 -13.47 -3.76
CA THR A 304 7.76 -13.22 -3.44
C THR A 304 6.76 -13.54 -4.55
N GLU A 305 7.07 -13.19 -5.81
CA GLU A 305 6.13 -13.17 -6.95
C GLU A 305 6.65 -13.92 -8.19
N GLY A 306 7.97 -14.12 -8.30
CA GLY A 306 8.60 -14.64 -9.52
C GLY A 306 8.32 -16.12 -9.79
N ASP A 307 8.30 -16.94 -8.73
CA ASP A 307 8.05 -18.40 -8.77
C ASP A 307 8.95 -19.21 -9.76
N VAL A 308 10.08 -18.65 -10.20
CA VAL A 308 11.03 -19.28 -11.14
C VAL A 308 12.36 -19.71 -10.51
N ILE A 309 12.71 -19.16 -9.34
CA ILE A 309 13.98 -19.43 -8.64
C ILE A 309 13.65 -19.84 -7.21
N GLN A 310 14.32 -20.89 -6.73
CA GLN A 310 14.14 -21.34 -5.34
C GLN A 310 14.66 -20.28 -4.36
N ARG A 311 13.92 -20.06 -3.28
CA ARG A 311 14.33 -19.09 -2.24
C ARG A 311 15.70 -19.39 -1.65
N SER A 312 16.08 -20.67 -1.55
CA SER A 312 17.41 -21.10 -1.11
C SER A 312 18.52 -20.51 -1.98
N ALA A 313 18.39 -20.51 -3.30
CA ALA A 313 19.37 -19.89 -4.18
C ALA A 313 19.38 -18.36 -4.06
N LEU A 314 18.21 -17.75 -3.89
CA LEU A 314 18.08 -16.29 -3.72
C LEU A 314 18.73 -15.78 -2.42
N VAL A 315 18.60 -16.51 -1.31
CA VAL A 315 19.22 -16.10 -0.03
C VAL A 315 20.74 -16.14 -0.08
N GLU A 316 21.33 -17.12 -0.79
CA GLU A 316 22.79 -17.18 -0.98
C GLU A 316 23.31 -15.91 -1.68
N SER A 317 22.62 -15.45 -2.73
CA SER A 317 22.94 -14.17 -3.38
C SER A 317 22.83 -12.97 -2.42
N LEU A 318 21.82 -12.96 -1.53
CA LEU A 318 21.69 -11.90 -0.51
C LEU A 318 22.77 -11.94 0.57
N HIS A 319 23.40 -13.10 0.84
CA HIS A 319 24.51 -13.19 1.81
C HIS A 319 25.73 -12.37 1.40
N HIS A 320 25.94 -12.14 0.10
CA HIS A 320 27.00 -11.26 -0.38
C HIS A 320 26.83 -9.81 0.13
N VAL A 321 25.58 -9.34 0.20
CA VAL A 321 25.25 -7.97 0.65
C VAL A 321 25.53 -7.76 2.13
N LEU A 322 25.53 -8.81 2.95
CA LEU A 322 25.89 -8.71 4.37
C LEU A 322 27.37 -8.31 4.59
N GLU A 323 28.24 -8.35 3.56
CA GLU A 323 29.61 -7.79 3.63
C GLU A 323 29.66 -6.28 3.34
N ARG A 324 28.56 -5.69 2.89
CA ARG A 324 28.42 -4.28 2.58
C ARG A 324 27.70 -3.58 3.72
N THR A 325 28.47 -3.01 4.66
CA THR A 325 27.93 -2.43 5.90
C THR A 325 26.91 -1.31 5.65
N ASP A 326 26.99 -0.61 4.51
CA ASP A 326 26.06 0.44 4.08
C ASP A 326 24.70 -0.08 3.58
N LEU A 327 24.59 -1.38 3.28
CA LEU A 327 23.41 -2.01 2.67
C LEU A 327 22.92 -3.27 3.42
N ALA A 328 23.71 -3.80 4.36
CA ALA A 328 23.44 -5.06 5.03
C ALA A 328 22.08 -5.06 5.73
N ASP A 329 21.64 -3.93 6.25
CA ASP A 329 20.34 -3.77 6.90
C ASP A 329 19.15 -4.04 5.98
N LEU A 330 19.31 -3.83 4.68
CA LEU A 330 18.23 -3.96 3.70
C LEU A 330 17.83 -5.41 3.42
N VAL A 331 18.75 -6.36 3.61
CA VAL A 331 18.51 -7.79 3.29
C VAL A 331 18.15 -8.62 4.52
N ILE A 332 18.52 -8.18 5.72
CA ILE A 332 18.24 -8.91 6.98
C ILE A 332 16.74 -9.22 7.18
N PRO A 333 15.80 -8.29 6.90
CA PRO A 333 14.37 -8.59 6.99
C PRO A 333 13.92 -9.69 6.02
N ASP A 334 14.51 -9.76 4.83
CA ASP A 334 14.21 -10.81 3.86
C ASP A 334 14.73 -12.17 4.34
N LEU A 335 15.95 -12.24 4.88
CA LEU A 335 16.49 -13.47 5.46
C LEU A 335 15.59 -14.00 6.59
N ALA A 336 15.15 -13.11 7.49
CA ALA A 336 14.23 -13.49 8.57
C ALA A 336 12.88 -13.96 8.03
N ARG A 337 12.33 -13.24 7.04
CA ARG A 337 11.04 -13.57 6.41
C ARG A 337 11.09 -14.89 5.68
N TRP A 338 12.22 -15.22 5.05
CA TRP A 338 12.43 -16.46 4.31
C TRP A 338 13.04 -17.58 5.18
N SER A 339 13.18 -17.34 6.49
CA SER A 339 13.68 -18.33 7.45
C SER A 339 15.08 -18.85 7.16
N ASP A 340 15.92 -18.05 6.52
CA ASP A 340 17.34 -18.35 6.49
C ASP A 340 17.94 -18.02 7.85
N TRP A 341 18.23 -19.06 8.64
CA TRP A 341 18.80 -18.92 9.98
C TRP A 341 20.31 -19.13 10.01
N SER A 342 20.95 -19.38 8.86
CA SER A 342 22.37 -19.70 8.77
C SER A 342 23.29 -18.55 9.21
N GLN A 343 22.79 -17.31 9.20
CA GLN A 343 23.58 -16.10 9.41
C GLN A 343 23.62 -15.59 10.87
N VAL A 344 23.11 -16.34 11.86
CA VAL A 344 23.03 -15.89 13.28
C VAL A 344 24.35 -15.31 13.79
N GLU A 345 25.46 -16.04 13.62
CA GLU A 345 26.77 -15.62 14.13
C GLU A 345 27.28 -14.36 13.42
N ARG A 346 27.09 -14.30 12.11
CA ARG A 346 27.50 -13.15 11.29
C ARG A 346 26.72 -11.89 11.65
N LEU A 347 25.40 -12.00 11.81
CA LEU A 347 24.54 -10.88 12.19
C LEU A 347 24.84 -10.39 13.60
N LYS A 348 25.13 -11.30 14.54
CA LYS A 348 25.62 -10.93 15.88
C LYS A 348 26.90 -10.09 15.77
N ASN A 349 27.86 -10.52 14.96
CA ASN A 349 29.11 -9.78 14.76
C ASN A 349 28.91 -8.43 14.07
N LEU A 350 27.98 -8.33 13.10
CA LEU A 350 27.59 -7.06 12.50
C LEU A 350 27.02 -6.07 13.52
N PHE A 351 26.18 -6.53 14.45
CA PHE A 351 25.64 -5.68 15.51
C PHE A 351 26.74 -5.16 16.45
N ILE A 352 27.63 -6.05 16.91
CA ILE A 352 28.70 -5.73 17.87
C ILE A 352 29.70 -4.74 17.25
N ASN A 353 30.07 -4.97 15.99
CA ASN A 353 31.05 -4.14 15.30
C ASN A 353 30.44 -2.90 14.64
N ALA A 354 29.12 -2.68 14.78
CA ALA A 354 28.47 -1.51 14.21
C ALA A 354 28.97 -0.23 14.89
N ASP A 355 29.36 0.74 14.07
CA ASP A 355 29.78 2.09 14.43
C ASP A 355 28.63 3.09 14.22
N PRO A 356 28.81 4.39 14.54
CA PRO A 356 27.75 5.38 14.37
C PRO A 356 27.22 5.51 12.93
N ASP A 357 28.04 5.21 11.94
CA ASP A 357 27.74 5.35 10.52
C ASP A 357 27.13 4.08 9.92
N ASN A 358 26.89 3.01 10.69
CA ASN A 358 26.12 1.84 10.24
C ASN A 358 25.17 1.28 11.31
N ASN A 359 24.94 2.06 12.38
CA ASN A 359 24.15 1.65 13.55
C ASN A 359 22.69 1.26 13.22
N TRP A 360 22.17 1.64 12.06
CA TRP A 360 20.85 1.25 11.58
C TRP A 360 20.70 -0.27 11.38
N VAL A 361 21.80 -1.02 11.24
CA VAL A 361 21.78 -2.50 11.15
C VAL A 361 21.32 -3.18 12.44
N ARG A 362 21.45 -2.50 13.59
CA ARG A 362 21.21 -3.10 14.91
C ARG A 362 19.77 -3.57 15.12
N VAL A 363 18.79 -2.76 14.75
CA VAL A 363 17.36 -3.10 14.92
C VAL A 363 16.93 -4.25 14.00
N PRO A 364 17.28 -4.27 12.69
CA PRO A 364 17.08 -5.43 11.83
C PRO A 364 17.69 -6.72 12.38
N VAL A 365 18.94 -6.69 12.86
CA VAL A 365 19.59 -7.88 13.46
C VAL A 365 18.79 -8.41 14.65
N VAL A 366 18.37 -7.54 15.58
CA VAL A 366 17.56 -7.96 16.73
C VAL A 366 16.25 -8.58 16.27
N ASN A 367 15.57 -7.99 15.29
CA ASN A 367 14.31 -8.54 14.76
C ASN A 367 14.49 -9.90 14.07
N TYR A 368 15.61 -10.10 13.35
CA TYR A 368 15.98 -11.41 12.80
C TYR A 368 16.16 -12.45 13.92
N LEU A 369 16.93 -12.11 14.96
CA LEU A 369 17.20 -13.06 16.05
C LEU A 369 15.95 -13.36 16.88
N ARG A 370 15.05 -12.38 17.05
CA ARG A 370 13.73 -12.58 17.68
C ARG A 370 12.82 -13.52 16.89
N ALA A 371 12.95 -13.55 15.57
CA ALA A 371 12.19 -14.46 14.70
C ALA A 371 12.83 -15.85 14.60
N CYS A 372 14.14 -15.95 14.82
CA CYS A 372 14.89 -17.20 14.73
C CYS A 372 14.57 -18.15 15.90
N PRO A 373 14.14 -19.41 15.63
CA PRO A 373 13.78 -20.36 16.69
C PRO A 373 14.98 -21.06 17.34
N LEU A 374 16.20 -20.84 16.83
CA LEU A 374 17.39 -21.57 17.28
C LEU A 374 17.86 -21.07 18.67
N PRO A 375 18.32 -21.96 19.57
CA PRO A 375 18.86 -21.55 20.87
C PRO A 375 20.01 -20.53 20.76
N ALA A 376 20.87 -20.67 19.75
CA ALA A 376 21.96 -19.75 19.48
C ALA A 376 21.49 -18.31 19.24
N ALA A 377 20.29 -18.10 18.69
CA ALA A 377 19.73 -16.76 18.51
C ALA A 377 19.32 -16.11 19.83
N LYS A 378 18.81 -16.90 20.77
CA LYS A 378 18.50 -16.42 22.13
C LYS A 378 19.77 -16.02 22.88
N GLU A 379 20.81 -16.86 22.81
CA GLU A 379 22.12 -16.54 23.41
C GLU A 379 22.76 -15.30 22.77
N ALA A 380 22.59 -15.13 21.45
CA ALA A 380 23.04 -13.92 20.77
C ALA A 380 22.30 -12.69 21.28
N LEU A 381 20.96 -12.73 21.40
CA LEU A 381 20.15 -11.62 21.90
C LEU A 381 20.57 -11.14 23.30
N GLU A 382 20.82 -12.08 24.22
CA GLU A 382 21.31 -11.75 25.57
C GLU A 382 22.62 -10.94 25.50
N LYS A 383 23.55 -11.35 24.64
CA LYS A 383 24.82 -10.62 24.41
C LYS A 383 24.59 -9.25 23.74
N LEU A 384 23.65 -9.16 22.79
CA LEU A 384 23.36 -7.89 22.13
C LEU A 384 22.74 -6.87 23.11
N GLU A 385 21.93 -7.33 24.06
CA GLU A 385 21.32 -6.49 25.10
C GLU A 385 22.36 -5.91 26.07
N GLU A 386 23.43 -6.65 26.36
CA GLU A 386 24.56 -6.13 27.14
C GLU A 386 25.34 -5.02 26.40
N VAL A 387 25.43 -5.12 25.07
CA VAL A 387 26.19 -4.16 24.23
C VAL A 387 25.41 -2.89 23.92
N ASP A 388 24.14 -3.02 23.53
CA ASP A 388 23.25 -1.89 23.22
C ASP A 388 21.79 -2.20 23.62
N PRO A 389 21.44 -1.98 24.90
CA PRO A 389 20.10 -2.28 25.41
C PRO A 389 19.02 -1.40 24.77
N GLU A 390 19.36 -0.18 24.33
CA GLU A 390 18.40 0.75 23.73
C GLU A 390 17.95 0.27 22.34
N SER A 391 18.87 -0.28 21.52
CA SER A 391 18.50 -0.89 20.24
C SER A 391 17.62 -2.13 20.41
N VAL A 392 17.92 -2.98 21.39
CA VAL A 392 17.09 -4.16 21.72
C VAL A 392 15.69 -3.74 22.20
N LYS A 393 15.62 -2.76 23.11
CA LYS A 393 14.35 -2.20 23.59
C LYS A 393 13.53 -1.58 22.47
N ARG A 394 14.17 -0.84 21.55
CA ARG A 394 13.49 -0.24 20.38
C ARG A 394 12.88 -1.33 19.50
N ALA A 395 13.63 -2.38 19.19
CA ALA A 395 13.13 -3.51 18.42
C ALA A 395 11.91 -4.15 19.10
N ASN A 396 12.00 -4.42 20.40
CA ASN A 396 10.92 -5.05 21.19
C ASN A 396 9.65 -4.20 21.29
N THR A 397 9.80 -2.86 21.37
CA THR A 397 8.67 -1.95 21.63
C THR A 397 7.90 -1.59 20.36
N PHE A 398 8.61 -1.33 19.26
CA PHE A 398 8.00 -0.73 18.06
C PHE A 398 7.72 -1.75 16.95
N PHE A 399 8.28 -2.95 17.03
CA PHE A 399 8.18 -3.94 15.95
C PHE A 399 7.64 -5.28 16.46
N SER A 400 6.59 -5.76 15.78
CA SER A 400 6.13 -7.13 15.91
C SER A 400 7.21 -8.11 15.47
N ILE A 401 7.22 -9.30 16.07
CA ILE A 401 8.15 -10.37 15.66
C ILE A 401 7.86 -10.71 14.19
N PRO A 402 8.87 -10.68 13.30
CA PRO A 402 8.70 -11.08 11.90
C PRO A 402 8.08 -12.47 11.80
N VAL A 403 7.04 -12.62 10.98
CA VAL A 403 6.39 -13.90 10.71
C VAL A 403 6.99 -14.48 9.43
N PRO A 404 7.50 -15.74 9.46
CA PRO A 404 7.96 -16.42 8.26
C PRO A 404 6.90 -16.43 7.15
N ALA A 405 7.32 -16.12 5.93
CA ALA A 405 6.47 -16.26 4.75
C ALA A 405 6.17 -17.74 4.49
N ARG A 406 4.94 -18.06 4.06
CA ARG A 406 4.64 -19.41 3.56
C ARG A 406 5.46 -19.65 2.29
N ASP A 407 6.10 -20.81 2.22
CA ASP A 407 6.78 -21.25 1.01
C ASP A 407 5.76 -21.83 0.04
N THR A 408 5.68 -21.21 -1.14
CA THR A 408 4.83 -21.65 -2.26
C THR A 408 5.63 -22.43 -3.30
N THR A 409 6.96 -22.47 -3.18
CA THR A 409 7.88 -23.05 -4.19
C THR A 409 8.25 -24.52 -3.93
N GLY A 410 7.74 -25.13 -2.86
CA GLY A 410 7.98 -26.52 -2.51
C GLY A 410 9.30 -26.71 -1.75
N ASP A 411 9.17 -26.92 -0.44
CA ASP A 411 10.19 -27.30 0.55
C ASP A 411 11.66 -27.03 0.19
N GLY A 412 12.04 -25.75 0.30
CA GLY A 412 13.43 -25.30 0.39
C GLY A 412 13.75 -24.62 1.73
N THR A 413 12.96 -24.83 2.79
CA THR A 413 13.34 -24.36 4.12
C THR A 413 14.50 -25.19 4.65
N SER A 414 15.56 -24.57 5.15
CA SER A 414 16.66 -25.20 5.90
C SER A 414 16.23 -25.77 7.27
N VAL A 415 14.93 -26.04 7.46
CA VAL A 415 14.33 -26.57 8.68
C VAL A 415 13.51 -27.81 8.35
N GLU A 416 13.97 -28.99 8.77
CA GLU A 416 13.08 -30.14 8.95
C GLU A 416 12.01 -29.77 10.00
N ARG A 417 10.76 -29.66 9.57
CA ARG A 417 9.63 -29.46 10.50
C ARG A 417 9.23 -30.81 11.09
N PRO A 418 9.04 -30.94 12.43
CA PRO A 418 8.41 -32.13 12.99
C PRO A 418 6.97 -32.24 12.46
N SER A 419 6.63 -33.39 11.89
CA SER A 419 5.31 -33.66 11.31
C SER A 419 4.19 -33.39 12.32
N ARG A 420 3.30 -32.44 12.00
CA ARG A 420 2.14 -32.10 12.82
C ARG A 420 1.12 -33.24 12.75
N GLN A 421 0.80 -33.83 13.90
CA GLN A 421 -0.28 -34.81 14.06
C GLN A 421 -1.58 -34.30 13.44
N LYS A 422 -2.23 -35.18 12.65
CA LYS A 422 -3.54 -35.00 12.03
C LYS A 422 -4.58 -34.58 13.08
N PHE A 423 -5.18 -33.41 12.91
CA PHE A 423 -6.50 -33.13 13.45
C PHE A 423 -7.52 -33.19 12.32
N ALA A 424 -8.58 -33.95 12.59
CA ALA A 424 -9.58 -34.39 11.65
C ALA A 424 -10.43 -33.24 11.10
N MET A 425 -10.79 -33.41 9.84
CA MET A 425 -11.75 -32.65 9.06
C MET A 425 -13.15 -32.84 9.65
N ASP A 426 -13.88 -31.76 9.92
CA ASP A 426 -15.33 -31.83 10.02
C ASP A 426 -15.97 -30.77 9.11
N GLN A 427 -16.85 -31.25 8.26
CA GLN A 427 -17.53 -30.51 7.20
C GLN A 427 -18.89 -30.05 7.72
N SER A 428 -19.20 -28.76 7.58
CA SER A 428 -20.57 -28.38 7.23
C SER A 428 -20.59 -27.06 6.48
N VAL A 429 -21.25 -27.10 5.33
CA VAL A 429 -21.53 -25.98 4.42
C VAL A 429 -23.01 -25.63 4.59
N ALA A 430 -23.34 -24.34 4.67
CA ALA A 430 -24.49 -23.74 3.97
C ALA A 430 -24.62 -22.23 4.24
N PRO A 431 -25.23 -21.46 3.31
CA PRO A 431 -24.90 -20.07 3.03
C PRO A 431 -25.96 -19.07 3.51
N LEU A 432 -25.62 -17.77 3.59
CA LEU A 432 -26.63 -16.70 3.60
C LEU A 432 -26.08 -15.38 3.04
N ALA A 433 -26.95 -14.73 2.29
CA ALA A 433 -26.69 -13.67 1.34
C ALA A 433 -27.05 -12.27 1.89
N ILE A 434 -26.40 -11.27 1.28
CA ILE A 434 -26.82 -9.86 1.05
C ILE A 434 -26.92 -8.91 2.26
N GLY A 435 -26.26 -7.75 2.12
CA GLY A 435 -26.56 -6.53 2.87
C GLY A 435 -25.54 -5.41 2.65
N SER A 436 -25.77 -4.60 1.62
CA SER A 436 -25.01 -3.40 1.23
C SER A 436 -25.14 -2.26 2.25
N GLY A 437 -24.06 -1.49 2.49
CA GLY A 437 -24.09 -0.24 3.28
C GLY A 437 -22.70 0.37 3.52
N PRO A 438 -22.57 1.70 3.69
CA PRO A 438 -21.55 2.53 3.04
C PRO A 438 -20.22 2.66 3.81
N ILE A 439 -19.12 2.86 3.07
CA ILE A 439 -17.78 3.09 3.63
C ILE A 439 -17.41 4.56 3.38
N ALA A 440 -17.13 5.28 4.46
CA ALA A 440 -16.64 6.64 4.46
C ALA A 440 -15.14 6.68 4.11
N ALA A 441 -14.79 7.54 3.15
CA ALA A 441 -13.44 7.78 2.67
C ALA A 441 -12.57 8.48 3.73
N VAL A 442 -11.31 8.05 3.83
CA VAL A 442 -10.26 8.75 4.58
C VAL A 442 -9.31 9.41 3.60
N VAL A 443 -9.25 10.74 3.67
CA VAL A 443 -8.42 11.65 2.88
C VAL A 443 -6.94 11.55 3.30
N PRO A 444 -5.97 11.54 2.37
CA PRO A 444 -4.56 11.74 2.72
C PRO A 444 -4.23 13.23 2.77
N VAL A 445 -3.56 13.63 3.85
CA VAL A 445 -3.01 14.96 4.07
C VAL A 445 -1.77 15.14 3.20
N ALA A 446 -1.85 16.01 2.19
CA ALA A 446 -0.69 16.54 1.48
C ALA A 446 -0.27 17.87 2.13
N ALA A 447 0.99 17.96 2.53
CA ALA A 447 1.60 19.21 2.99
C ALA A 447 2.05 20.04 1.78
N ALA A 448 1.62 21.30 1.71
CA ALA A 448 2.23 22.32 0.86
C ALA A 448 2.29 23.64 1.64
N ILE A 449 3.46 24.28 1.61
CA ILE A 449 3.77 25.52 2.34
C ILE A 449 3.57 26.72 1.42
N ARG A 450 3.06 27.82 2.01
CA ARG A 450 3.20 29.26 1.68
C ARG A 450 2.05 29.92 0.89
N PRO A 451 1.96 31.27 0.93
CA PRO A 451 1.66 32.16 2.07
C PRO A 451 0.34 32.94 1.77
N VAL A 452 0.04 34.00 2.54
CA VAL A 452 -0.78 35.19 2.15
C VAL A 452 -2.09 35.44 2.96
N THR A 453 -2.03 36.55 3.68
CA THR A 453 -3.03 37.54 4.16
C THR A 453 -4.34 37.10 4.82
N ALA A 454 -4.53 37.69 6.01
CA ALA A 454 -5.64 37.53 6.92
C ALA A 454 -6.99 38.02 6.39
N ALA A 455 -8.01 37.17 6.54
CA ALA A 455 -9.40 37.59 6.69
C ALA A 455 -9.81 37.34 8.15
N VAL A 456 -10.19 38.40 8.85
CA VAL A 456 -10.55 38.38 10.28
C VAL A 456 -11.96 37.82 10.43
N VAL A 457 -12.07 36.63 11.02
CA VAL A 457 -13.33 36.06 11.52
C VAL A 457 -13.38 36.29 13.04
N PRO A 458 -14.51 36.75 13.63
CA PRO A 458 -14.58 37.01 15.06
C PRO A 458 -14.38 35.72 15.86
N LEU A 459 -13.32 35.68 16.66
CA LEU A 459 -12.96 34.52 17.48
C LEU A 459 -14.01 34.28 18.57
N ASN A 460 -14.53 33.06 18.60
CA ASN A 460 -15.29 32.53 19.72
C ASN A 460 -14.38 32.52 20.98
N PRO A 461 -14.71 33.25 22.06
CA PRO A 461 -13.84 33.39 23.24
C PRO A 461 -13.54 32.05 23.93
N TRP A 462 -14.43 31.06 23.79
CA TRP A 462 -14.23 29.71 24.31
C TRP A 462 -13.20 28.90 23.52
N ARG A 463 -13.04 29.18 22.21
CA ARG A 463 -11.96 28.59 21.40
C ARG A 463 -10.61 29.21 21.76
N LEU A 464 -10.58 30.51 22.04
CA LEU A 464 -9.36 31.20 22.44
C LEU A 464 -8.87 30.72 23.82
N ALA A 465 -9.79 30.53 24.78
CA ALA A 465 -9.47 29.98 26.09
C ALA A 465 -8.96 28.53 26.02
N SER A 466 -9.56 27.68 25.18
CA SER A 466 -9.13 26.28 25.03
C SER A 466 -7.78 26.14 24.34
N VAL A 467 -7.49 26.97 23.33
CA VAL A 467 -6.17 27.00 22.68
C VAL A 467 -5.09 27.50 23.65
N LEU A 468 -5.38 28.53 24.45
CA LEU A 468 -4.45 29.03 25.47
C LEU A 468 -4.18 27.99 26.57
N LEU A 469 -5.19 27.24 27.01
CA LEU A 469 -5.03 26.15 27.98
C LEU A 469 -4.18 24.99 27.46
N MET A 470 -4.31 24.64 26.17
CA MET A 470 -3.44 23.64 25.53
C MET A 470 -2.00 24.15 25.39
N ALA A 471 -1.81 25.41 25.01
CA ALA A 471 -0.49 26.02 24.89
C ALA A 471 0.23 26.10 26.25
N ILE A 472 -0.49 26.43 27.33
CA ILE A 472 0.09 26.45 28.68
C ILE A 472 0.44 25.03 29.15
N SER A 473 -0.43 24.03 28.90
CA SER A 473 -0.14 22.64 29.25
C SER A 473 1.10 22.09 28.53
N THR A 474 1.29 22.43 27.25
CA THR A 474 2.46 21.99 26.47
C THR A 474 3.75 22.64 26.95
N VAL A 475 3.72 23.92 27.33
CA VAL A 475 4.89 24.60 27.93
C VAL A 475 5.23 24.01 29.30
N VAL A 476 4.24 23.72 30.14
CA VAL A 476 4.46 23.11 31.46
C VAL A 476 5.05 21.71 31.32
N ILE A 477 4.56 20.89 30.37
CA ILE A 477 5.11 19.55 30.10
C ILE A 477 6.56 19.65 29.58
N ALA A 478 6.84 20.58 28.67
CA ALA A 478 8.19 20.79 28.16
C ALA A 478 9.16 21.25 29.26
N GLN A 479 8.74 22.14 30.16
CA GLN A 479 9.54 22.56 31.31
C GLN A 479 9.75 21.42 32.31
N LEU A 480 8.75 20.58 32.54
CA LEU A 480 8.87 19.39 33.39
C LEU A 480 9.85 18.37 32.82
N LEU A 481 9.86 18.17 31.50
CA LEU A 481 10.80 17.29 30.80
C LEU A 481 12.23 17.86 30.80
N LEU A 482 12.39 19.18 30.68
CA LEU A 482 13.70 19.85 30.77
C LEU A 482 14.26 19.83 32.19
N LEU A 483 13.41 19.92 33.22
CA LEU A 483 13.82 19.89 34.62
C LEU A 483 14.04 18.46 35.16
N SER A 484 13.51 17.44 34.48
CA SER A 484 13.65 16.02 34.88
C SER A 484 14.67 15.23 34.05
N GLY A 485 15.28 15.85 33.02
CA GLY A 485 16.20 15.19 32.09
C GLY A 485 17.52 15.92 31.89
N GLY A 486 18.37 15.92 32.92
CA GLY A 486 19.78 16.32 32.81
C GLY A 486 20.64 15.44 33.71
N ALA A 487 21.29 14.43 33.12
CA ALA A 487 22.28 13.61 33.81
C ALA A 487 23.55 14.43 34.08
N ASP A 488 24.08 14.29 35.29
CA ASP A 488 25.31 14.93 35.78
C ASP A 488 26.51 14.69 34.85
N SER A 489 27.16 15.78 34.44
CA SER A 489 28.50 15.71 33.86
C SER A 489 29.53 15.70 34.99
N VAL A 490 30.22 14.56 35.12
CA VAL A 490 31.36 14.37 36.03
C VAL A 490 32.46 15.38 35.70
N ARG A 491 32.82 16.18 36.71
CA ARG A 491 33.98 17.09 36.74
C ARG A 491 35.28 16.30 36.53
N LYS A 492 36.08 16.69 35.54
CA LYS A 492 37.52 16.48 35.52
C LYS A 492 38.15 17.56 36.38
N ASP A 493 38.66 17.21 37.56
CA ASP A 493 39.66 18.00 38.26
C ASP A 493 41.00 17.27 38.16
N SER A 494 41.98 18.04 37.69
CA SER A 494 43.42 17.78 37.64
C SER A 494 44.04 17.73 39.03
N VAL A 495 44.76 16.64 39.36
CA VAL A 495 46.16 16.56 39.86
C VAL A 495 46.63 15.13 39.67
#